data_AF-A0A833LJK7-F1
#
_entry.id   AF-A0A833LJK7-F1
#
_cell.length_a   1.000
_cell.length_b   1.000
_cell.length_c   1.000
_cell.angle_alpha   90.00
_cell.angle_beta   90.00
_cell.angle_gamma   90.00
#
_symmetry.space_group_name_H-M   'P 1'
#
loop_
_entity.id
_entity.type
_entity.pdbx_description
1 polymer ?
#
loop_
_entity_poly.entity_id
_entity_poly.type
_entity_poly.pdbx_seq_one_letter_code
_entity_poly.pdbx_strand_id
1 'polypeptide(L)' 'MFDGFDALLLARIQFAFTVSFHFIFPAFTIGLASYLAVLEGLWLWTGRSVYLDLFRYWIKIFALSFAMGVVSGIVLSY' A
#
# COMPACT_ATOMS: atom_id res chain seq x y z
N MET A 1 26.64 -14.68 27.07
CA MET A 1 25.54 -15.35 26.34
C MET A 1 24.60 -14.37 25.62
N PHE A 2 24.87 -13.05 25.60
CA PHE A 2 24.12 -12.09 24.78
C PHE A 2 24.99 -11.28 23.80
N ASP A 3 26.27 -11.67 23.62
CA ASP A 3 27.22 -11.01 22.69
C ASP A 3 26.83 -11.11 21.19
N GLY A 4 25.73 -11.79 20.87
CA GLY A 4 25.22 -11.93 19.51
C GLY A 4 24.15 -10.90 19.10
N PHE A 5 23.62 -10.11 20.03
CA PHE A 5 22.60 -9.08 19.77
C PHE A 5 23.18 -7.68 19.94
N ASP A 6 24.26 -7.38 19.21
CA ASP A 6 24.74 -6.01 19.12
C ASP A 6 23.63 -5.09 18.59
N ALA A 7 23.59 -3.85 19.07
CA ALA A 7 22.58 -2.85 18.72
C ALA A 7 22.48 -2.66 17.20
N LEU A 8 23.60 -2.78 16.49
CA LEU A 8 23.65 -2.73 15.03
C LEU A 8 22.84 -3.84 14.36
N LEU A 9 22.93 -5.08 14.87
CA LEU A 9 22.19 -6.21 14.31
C LEU A 9 20.69 -6.04 14.56
N LEU A 10 20.31 -5.63 15.77
CA LEU A 10 18.91 -5.37 16.14
C LEU A 10 18.30 -4.25 15.28
N ALA A 11 19.04 -3.16 15.06
CA ALA A 11 18.61 -2.07 14.20
C ALA A 11 18.39 -2.53 12.75
N ARG A 12 19.27 -3.38 12.21
CA ARG A 12 19.09 -3.97 10.86
C ARG A 12 17.85 -4.84 10.77
N ILE A 13 17.59 -5.67 11.77
CA ILE A 13 16.40 -6.54 11.81
C ILE A 13 15.13 -5.70 11.91
N GLN A 14 15.11 -4.70 12.80
CA GLN A 14 13.98 -3.78 12.93
C GLN A 14 13.71 -3.04 11.61
N PHE A 15 14.76 -2.47 10.99
CA PHE A 15 14.63 -1.78 9.72
C PHE A 15 14.13 -2.70 8.60
N ALA A 16 14.72 -3.90 8.47
CA ALA A 16 14.33 -4.89 7.48
C ALA A 16 12.86 -5.31 7.63
N PHE A 17 12.40 -5.49 8.87
CA PHE A 17 10.99 -5.77 9.16
C PHE A 17 10.09 -4.61 8.72
N THR A 18 10.37 -3.39 9.19
CA THR A 18 9.53 -2.22 8.91
C THR A 18 9.47 -1.90 7.41
N VAL A 19 10.61 -1.91 6.71
CA VAL A 19 10.65 -1.59 5.27
C VAL A 19 9.95 -2.67 4.43
N SER A 20 10.07 -3.95 4.79
CA SER A 20 9.41 -5.04 4.08
C SER A 20 7.89 -4.94 4.17
N PHE A 21 7.36 -4.65 5.36
CA PHE A 21 5.93 -4.43 5.54
C PHE A 21 5.44 -3.15 4.86
N HIS A 22 6.21 -2.06 4.96
CA HIS A 22 5.84 -0.81 4.33
C HIS A 22 5.75 -0.97 2.82
N PHE A 23 6.74 -1.57 2.16
CA PHE A 23 6.84 -1.60 0.69
C PHE A 23 5.65 -2.26 -0.03
N ILE A 24 5.00 -3.24 0.59
CA ILE A 24 3.88 -3.99 -0.01
C ILE A 24 2.68 -3.06 -0.28
N PHE A 25 2.36 -2.16 0.65
CA PHE A 25 1.16 -1.34 0.55
C PHE A 25 1.26 -0.26 -0.55
N PRO A 26 2.31 0.58 -0.63
CA PRO A 26 2.51 1.54 -1.72
C PRO A 26 2.61 0.87 -3.09
N ALA A 27 3.35 -0.24 -3.21
CA ALA A 27 3.47 -0.94 -4.49
C ALA A 27 2.10 -1.39 -5.02
N PHE A 28 1.26 -1.94 -4.13
CA PHE A 28 -0.10 -2.32 -4.48
C PHE A 28 -1.00 -1.11 -4.78
N THR A 29 -0.94 -0.05 -3.96
CA THR A 29 -1.83 1.11 -4.11
C THR A 29 -1.49 1.96 -5.34
N ILE A 30 -0.22 2.05 -5.76
CA ILE A 30 0.17 2.73 -7.02
C ILE A 30 -0.49 2.04 -8.22
N GLY A 31 -0.40 0.70 -8.29
CA GLY A 31 -1.05 -0.06 -9.36
C GLY A 31 -2.58 0.01 -9.30
N LEU A 32 -3.14 -0.02 -8.10
CA LEU A 32 -4.59 0.05 -7.94
C LEU A 32 -5.15 1.46 -8.24
N ALA A 33 -4.40 2.52 -7.96
CA ALA A 33 -4.79 3.89 -8.27
C ALA A 33 -4.91 4.11 -9.79
N SER A 34 -3.94 3.62 -10.57
CA SER A 34 -4.00 3.72 -12.04
C SER A 34 -5.14 2.88 -12.61
N TYR A 35 -5.39 1.68 -12.06
CA TYR A 35 -6.53 0.85 -12.43
C TYR A 35 -7.88 1.54 -12.14
N LEU A 36 -8.05 2.13 -10.95
CA LEU A 36 -9.25 2.90 -10.60
C LEU A 36 -9.46 4.09 -11.53
N ALA A 37 -8.40 4.83 -11.86
CA ALA A 37 -8.48 5.94 -12.80
C ALA A 37 -8.94 5.49 -14.20
N VAL A 38 -8.47 4.34 -14.68
CA VAL A 38 -8.92 3.76 -15.95
C VAL A 38 -10.39 3.34 -15.91
N LEU A 39 -10.83 2.68 -14.82
CA LEU A 39 -12.23 2.28 -14.68
C LEU A 39 -13.17 3.48 -14.68
N GLU A 40 -12.86 4.52 -13.91
CA GLU A 40 -13.65 5.74 -13.86
C GLU A 40 -13.67 6.45 -15.23
N GLY A 41 -12.51 6.53 -15.90
CA GLY A 41 -12.41 7.08 -17.25
C GLY A 41 -13.25 6.31 -18.29
N LEU A 42 -13.24 4.97 -18.23
CA LEU A 42 -14.07 4.13 -19.09
C LEU A 42 -15.55 4.29 -18.78
N TRP A 43 -15.93 4.44 -17.52
CA TRP A 43 -17.32 4.73 -17.15
C TRP A 43 -17.78 6.08 -17.71
N LEU A 44 -16.98 7.13 -17.53
CA LEU A 44 -17.28 8.47 -18.06
C LEU A 44 -17.40 8.49 -19.59
N TRP A 45 -16.60 7.70 -20.30
CA TRP A 45 -16.65 7.64 -21.76
C TRP A 45 -17.76 6.74 -22.30
N THR A 46 -17.97 5.56 -21.70
CA THR A 46 -18.87 4.53 -22.26
C THR A 46 -20.26 4.51 -21.62
N GLY A 47 -20.43 5.12 -20.45
CA GLY A 47 -21.66 5.06 -19.65
C GLY A 47 -22.01 3.68 -19.09
N ARG A 48 -21.15 2.67 -19.25
CA ARG A 48 -21.45 1.30 -18.81
C ARG A 48 -21.28 1.16 -17.30
N SER A 49 -22.35 0.75 -16.61
CA SER A 49 -22.37 0.62 -15.14
C SER A 49 -21.33 -0.34 -14.59
N VAL A 50 -20.96 -1.38 -15.34
CA VAL A 50 -19.96 -2.39 -14.93
C VAL A 50 -18.64 -1.78 -14.47
N TYR A 51 -18.18 -0.70 -15.12
CA TYR A 51 -16.92 -0.05 -14.76
C TYR A 51 -17.04 0.71 -13.43
N LEU A 52 -18.19 1.35 -13.19
CA LEU A 52 -18.48 2.03 -11.93
C LEU A 52 -18.66 1.04 -10.77
N ASP A 53 -19.28 -0.11 -11.02
CA ASP A 53 -19.47 -1.16 -10.03
C ASP A 53 -18.11 -1.73 -9.58
N LEU A 54 -17.21 -2.00 -10.54
CA LEU A 54 -15.83 -2.40 -10.25
C LEU A 54 -15.08 -1.30 -9.49
N PHE A 55 -15.18 -0.04 -9.93
CA PHE A 55 -14.54 1.08 -9.25
C PHE A 55 -14.97 1.18 -7.78
N ARG A 56 -16.28 1.11 -7.52
CA ARG A 56 -16.87 1.18 -6.16
C ARG A 56 -16.46 0.02 -5.26
N TYR A 57 -16.20 -1.15 -5.83
CA TYR A 57 -15.66 -2.29 -5.10
C TYR A 57 -14.19 -2.04 -4.73
N TRP A 58 -13.36 -1.72 -5.71
CA TRP A 58 -11.91 -1.61 -5.54
C TRP A 58 -11.48 -0.37 -4.75
N ILE A 59 -12.22 0.74 -4.80
CA ILE A 59 -11.87 1.97 -4.06
C ILE A 59 -11.85 1.76 -2.53
N LYS A 60 -12.68 0.84 -2.01
CA LYS A 60 -12.68 0.50 -0.57
C LYS A 60 -11.40 -0.22 -0.18
N ILE A 61 -10.96 -1.18 -1.00
CA ILE A 61 -9.72 -1.95 -0.80
C ILE A 61 -8.51 -1.02 -0.96
N PHE A 62 -8.55 -0.12 -1.94
CA PHE A 62 -7.56 0.93 -2.11
C PHE A 62 -7.42 1.80 -0.86
N ALA A 63 -8.54 2.32 -0.34
CA ALA A 63 -8.52 3.19 0.83
C ALA A 63 -7.93 2.50 2.06
N LEU A 64 -8.30 1.23 2.32
CA LEU A 64 -7.75 0.46 3.43
C LEU A 64 -6.25 0.20 3.27
N SER A 65 -5.84 -0.23 2.08
CA SER A 65 -4.42 -0.50 1.79
C SER A 65 -3.58 0.78 1.83
N PHE A 66 -4.13 1.90 1.35
CA PHE A 66 -3.48 3.21 1.38
C PHE A 66 -3.28 3.69 2.81
N ALA A 67 -4.29 3.56 3.68
CA ALA A 67 -4.18 3.90 5.09
C ALA A 67 -3.06 3.09 5.79
N MET A 68 -2.99 1.77 5.54
CA MET A 68 -1.90 0.92 6.06
C MET A 68 -0.52 1.34 5.53
N GLY A 69 -0.44 1.75 4.26
CA GLY A 69 0.77 2.32 3.68
C GLY A 69 1.22 3.60 4.38
N VAL A 70 0.31 4.53 4.67
CA VAL A 70 0.62 5.78 5.39
C VAL A 70 1.11 5.48 6.80
N VAL A 71 0.40 4.65 7.56
CA VAL A 71 0.78 4.30 8.95
C VAL A 71 2.17 3.66 9.00
N SER A 72 2.43 2.67 8.14
CA SER A 72 3.74 2.01 8.08
C SER A 72 4.87 2.94 7.60
N GLY A 73 4.57 3.91 6.74
CA GLY A 73 5.54 4.90 6.26
C GLY A 73 5.94 5.90 7.33
N ILE A 74 4.98 6.33 8.15
CA ILE A 74 5.25 7.16 9.32
C ILE A 74 6.22 6.44 10.27
N VAL A 75 5.99 5.16 10.56
CA VAL A 75 6.89 4.36 11.42
C VAL A 75 8.30 4.24 10.84
N LEU A 76 8.45 4.18 9.51
CA LEU A 76 9.77 4.12 8.87
C LEU A 76 10.54 5.45 8.92
N SER A 77 9.83 6.57 9.08
CA SER A 77 10.43 7.91 9.08
C SER A 77 11.07 8.31 10.42
N TYR A 78 10.79 7.58 11.50
CA TYR A 78 11.27 7.83 12.86
C TYR A 78 12.11 6.65 13.37
#